data_AF-A0A1X0S2Q8-F1
#
_entry.id   AF-A0A1X0S2Q8-F1
#
_cell.length_a   1.000
_cell.length_b   1.000
_cell.length_c   1.000
_cell.angle_alpha   90.00
_cell.angle_beta   90.00
_cell.angle_gamma   90.00
#
_symmetry.space_group_name_H-M   'P 1'
#
loop_
_entity.id
_entity.type
_entity.pdbx_description
1 polymer ?
#
loop_
_entity_poly.entity_id
_entity_poly.type
_entity_poly.pdbx_seq_one_letter_code
_entity_poly.pdbx_strand_id
1 'polypeptide(L)'
;LSNDELLYDPELDDKDEEWVNEQIVGQGKTDAILTCPMCFITLCYSCQRHEKYADQYRAMFVHNCHVIKNERFKPKDAMEEEYYHKVVCDQCGVHVAMMDQDEVYHFFNVIPTT
;
A
#
# COMPACT_ATOMS: atom_id res chain seq x y z
N LEU A 1 36.21 -2.74 -23.21
CA LEU A 1 35.53 -2.31 -21.97
C LEU A 1 34.78 -3.53 -21.48
N SER A 2 35.23 -4.15 -20.38
CA SER A 2 34.40 -5.15 -19.69
C SER A 2 33.32 -4.40 -18.90
N ASN A 3 32.24 -5.09 -18.52
CA ASN A 3 31.16 -4.47 -17.75
C ASN A 3 31.65 -3.85 -16.42
N ASP A 4 32.81 -4.28 -15.90
CA ASP A 4 33.45 -3.73 -14.69
C ASP A 4 33.93 -2.27 -14.81
N GLU A 5 34.00 -1.71 -16.03
CA GLU A 5 34.40 -0.31 -16.28
C GLU A 5 33.21 0.63 -16.48
N LEU A 6 31.97 0.11 -16.44
CA LEU A 6 30.76 0.92 -16.56
C LEU A 6 30.42 1.58 -15.22
N LEU A 7 30.05 2.87 -15.27
CA LEU A 7 29.56 3.61 -14.10
C LEU A 7 28.08 3.33 -13.77
N TYR A 8 27.47 2.36 -14.46
CA TYR A 8 26.09 1.93 -14.28
C TYR A 8 25.98 0.41 -14.52
N ASP A 9 24.98 -0.23 -13.93
CA ASP A 9 24.66 -1.63 -14.19
C ASP A 9 23.80 -1.73 -15.46
N PRO A 10 24.29 -2.34 -16.55
CA PRO A 10 23.56 -2.42 -17.80
C PRO A 10 22.36 -3.37 -17.75
N GLU A 11 22.22 -4.22 -16.72
CA GLU A 11 21.10 -5.15 -16.56
C GLU A 11 20.03 -4.64 -15.57
N LEU A 12 20.26 -3.49 -14.93
CA LEU A 12 19.35 -2.98 -13.90
C LEU A 12 17.98 -2.63 -14.49
N ASP A 13 17.96 -2.01 -15.66
CA ASP A 13 16.73 -1.62 -16.34
C ASP A 13 15.84 -2.85 -16.64
N ASP A 14 16.43 -3.94 -17.11
CA ASP A 14 15.70 -5.19 -17.39
C ASP A 14 15.11 -5.80 -16.10
N LYS A 15 15.88 -5.81 -15.01
CA LYS A 15 15.43 -6.31 -13.69
C LYS A 15 14.29 -5.46 -13.12
N ASP A 16 14.39 -4.14 -13.26
CA ASP A 16 13.36 -3.21 -12.80
C ASP A 16 12.08 -3.37 -13.63
N GLU A 17 12.18 -3.59 -14.94
CA GLU A 17 11.04 -3.88 -15.81
C GLU A 17 10.32 -5.18 -15.41
N GLU A 18 11.08 -6.25 -15.15
CA GLU A 18 10.52 -7.52 -14.65
C GLU A 18 9.74 -7.31 -13.34
N TRP A 19 10.33 -6.58 -12.39
CA TRP A 19 9.69 -6.27 -11.11
C TRP A 19 8.41 -5.44 -11.28
N VAL A 20 8.42 -4.41 -12.14
CA VAL A 20 7.22 -3.59 -12.43
C VAL A 20 6.12 -4.43 -13.06
N ASN A 21 6.47 -5.34 -13.96
CA ASN A 21 5.51 -6.21 -14.62
C ASN A 21 4.83 -7.16 -13.62
N GLU A 22 5.58 -7.70 -12.67
CA GLU A 22 5.05 -8.58 -11.62
C GLU A 22 4.18 -7.82 -10.61
N GLN A 23 4.65 -6.67 -10.13
CA GLN A 23 4.04 -5.98 -8.99
C GLN A 23 2.94 -4.99 -9.38
N ILE A 24 3.03 -4.38 -10.56
CA ILE A 24 2.15 -3.28 -10.98
C ILE A 24 1.28 -3.71 -12.16
N VAL A 25 1.88 -4.14 -13.26
CA VAL A 25 1.15 -4.43 -14.51
C VAL A 25 0.28 -5.68 -14.37
N GLY A 26 0.80 -6.71 -13.71
CA GLY A 26 0.09 -7.97 -13.46
C GLY A 26 -1.16 -7.82 -12.58
N GLN A 27 -1.29 -6.71 -11.83
CA GLN A 27 -2.43 -6.46 -10.94
C GLN A 27 -3.59 -5.72 -11.61
N GLY A 28 -3.49 -5.39 -12.89
CA GLY A 28 -4.53 -4.70 -13.66
C GLY A 28 -4.57 -3.19 -13.40
N LYS A 29 -5.70 -2.56 -13.70
CA LYS A 29 -5.85 -1.10 -13.56
C LYS A 29 -5.94 -0.72 -12.08
N THR A 30 -4.96 0.05 -11.61
CA THR A 30 -4.99 0.72 -10.30
C THR A 30 -5.54 2.14 -10.43
N ASP A 31 -6.19 2.64 -9.38
CA ASP A 31 -6.65 4.02 -9.30
C ASP A 31 -5.56 4.98 -8.80
N ALA A 32 -4.57 4.50 -8.04
CA ALA A 32 -3.42 5.28 -7.56
C ALA A 32 -2.32 4.37 -6.98
N ILE A 33 -1.10 4.89 -6.89
CA ILE A 33 -0.03 4.39 -6.03
C ILE A 33 -0.08 5.17 -4.71
N LEU A 34 -0.06 4.47 -3.58
CA LEU A 34 -0.19 5.07 -2.26
C LEU A 34 1.17 5.14 -1.57
N THR A 35 1.53 6.32 -1.06
CA THR A 35 2.76 6.54 -0.30
C THR A 35 2.48 7.07 1.10
N CYS A 36 3.38 6.76 2.03
CA CYS A 36 3.29 7.22 3.41
C CYS A 36 3.47 8.75 3.48
N PRO A 37 2.61 9.50 4.19
CA PRO A 37 2.70 10.96 4.24
C PRO A 37 3.92 11.49 5.01
N MET A 38 4.54 10.67 5.86
CA MET A 38 5.65 11.09 6.71
C MET A 38 7.02 10.75 6.14
N CYS A 39 7.16 9.57 5.52
CA CYS A 39 8.45 9.07 5.03
C CYS A 39 8.45 8.74 3.54
N PHE A 40 7.32 8.95 2.85
CA PHE A 40 7.16 8.73 1.41
C PHE A 40 7.43 7.31 0.92
N ILE A 41 7.61 6.34 1.82
CA ILE A 41 7.73 4.94 1.41
C ILE A 41 6.43 4.47 0.77
N THR A 42 6.54 3.68 -0.29
CA THR A 42 5.37 3.12 -0.98
C THR A 42 4.65 2.14 -0.07
N LEU A 43 3.35 2.32 0.07
CA LEU A 43 2.49 1.47 0.90
C LEU A 43 1.63 0.54 0.05
N CYS A 44 1.34 0.92 -1.20
CA CYS A 44 0.53 0.10 -2.10
C CYS A 44 0.71 0.52 -3.56
N TYR A 45 0.88 -0.47 -4.44
CA TYR A 45 0.96 -0.26 -5.89
C TYR A 45 -0.39 -0.44 -6.60
N SER A 46 -1.30 -1.22 -6.01
CA SER A 46 -2.61 -1.51 -6.60
C SER A 46 -3.74 -1.25 -5.60
N CYS A 47 -4.49 -0.19 -5.84
CA CYS A 47 -5.61 0.17 -5.01
C CYS A 47 -6.81 0.64 -5.85
N GLN A 48 -7.97 0.61 -5.23
CA GLN A 48 -9.22 1.14 -5.77
C GLN A 48 -9.70 2.26 -4.88
N ARG A 49 -10.19 3.35 -5.48
CA ARG A 49 -10.76 4.46 -4.72
C ARG A 49 -12.04 4.00 -4.01
N HIS A 50 -12.20 4.39 -2.76
CA HIS A 50 -13.38 4.03 -1.97
C HIS A 50 -14.63 4.72 -2.55
N GLU A 51 -15.75 3.98 -2.62
CA GLU A 51 -17.00 4.49 -3.25
C GLU A 51 -17.60 5.67 -2.48
N LYS A 52 -17.52 5.64 -1.15
CA LYS A 52 -18.13 6.64 -0.26
C LYS A 52 -17.25 7.88 -0.03
N TYR A 53 -15.93 7.70 -0.02
CA TYR A 53 -14.97 8.71 0.41
C TYR A 53 -13.89 8.84 -0.65
N ALA A 54 -13.88 9.97 -1.36
CA ALA A 54 -13.02 10.15 -2.53
C ALA A 54 -11.51 10.21 -2.20
N ASP A 55 -11.18 10.51 -0.95
CA ASP A 55 -9.83 10.60 -0.39
C ASP A 55 -9.36 9.28 0.25
N GLN A 56 -10.18 8.23 0.19
CA GLN A 56 -9.86 6.92 0.76
C GLN A 56 -9.69 5.87 -0.32
N TYR A 57 -8.91 4.83 0.00
CA TYR A 57 -8.53 3.79 -0.94
C TYR A 57 -8.61 2.42 -0.29
N ARG A 58 -9.01 1.41 -1.06
CA ARG A 58 -9.06 0.01 -0.66
C ARG A 58 -8.00 -0.79 -1.41
N ALA A 59 -7.32 -1.68 -0.71
CA ALA A 59 -6.35 -2.59 -1.30
C ALA A 59 -6.37 -3.96 -0.60
N MET A 60 -6.03 -5.01 -1.35
CA MET A 60 -5.83 -6.36 -0.80
C MET A 60 -4.36 -6.62 -0.45
N PHE A 61 -3.44 -6.04 -1.21
CA PHE A 61 -2.00 -6.20 -1.03
C PHE A 61 -1.38 -4.87 -0.62
N VAL A 62 -0.51 -4.91 0.39
CA VAL A 62 0.17 -3.74 0.93
C VAL A 62 1.65 -4.03 1.14
N HIS A 63 2.45 -2.97 1.11
CA HIS A 63 3.89 -3.00 1.35
C HIS A 63 4.23 -2.06 2.50
N ASN A 64 5.29 -2.39 3.24
CA ASN A 64 5.84 -1.52 4.29
C ASN A 64 4.79 -1.09 5.34
N CYS A 65 3.88 -2.01 5.67
CA CYS A 65 2.79 -1.83 6.62
C CYS A 65 2.77 -2.97 7.66
N HIS A 66 2.46 -2.62 8.91
CA HIS A 66 2.25 -3.56 10.01
C HIS A 66 0.83 -3.45 10.57
N VAL A 67 0.18 -4.59 10.75
CA VAL A 67 -1.16 -4.68 11.35
C VAL A 67 -1.05 -4.96 12.84
N ILE A 68 -1.58 -4.06 13.66
CA ILE A 68 -1.64 -4.20 15.11
C ILE A 68 -2.87 -5.06 15.47
N LYS A 69 -2.68 -6.37 15.55
CA LYS A 69 -3.75 -7.34 15.82
C LYS A 69 -4.24 -7.38 17.29
N ASN A 70 -3.48 -6.77 18.19
CA ASN A 70 -3.78 -6.76 19.64
C ASN A 70 -4.98 -5.87 19.99
N GLU A 71 -5.32 -4.92 19.12
CA GLU A 71 -6.40 -3.96 19.31
C GLU A 71 -7.46 -4.18 18.25
N ARG A 72 -8.74 -4.16 18.67
CA ARG A 72 -9.90 -4.23 17.78
C ARG A 72 -10.73 -2.98 17.96
N PHE A 73 -11.01 -2.30 16.85
CA PHE A 73 -11.81 -1.08 16.82
C PHE A 73 -13.17 -1.38 16.20
N LYS A 74 -14.22 -0.80 16.78
CA LYS A 74 -15.58 -0.94 16.26
C LYS A 74 -16.13 0.44 15.91
N PRO A 75 -16.67 0.65 14.70
CA PRO A 75 -17.38 1.88 14.35
C PRO A 75 -18.60 2.06 15.26
N LYS A 76 -18.94 3.31 15.60
CA LYS A 76 -20.06 3.60 16.51
C LYS A 76 -21.42 3.12 15.99
N ASP A 77 -21.55 3.04 14.66
CA ASP A 77 -22.80 2.68 13.98
C ASP A 77 -22.76 1.29 13.32
N ALA A 78 -21.71 0.50 13.59
CA ALA A 78 -21.55 -0.81 12.97
C ALA A 78 -22.39 -1.90 13.65
N MET A 79 -22.78 -2.91 12.85
CA MET A 79 -23.40 -4.14 13.35
C MET A 79 -22.52 -4.81 14.41
N GLU A 80 -23.12 -5.67 15.25
CA GLU A 80 -22.45 -6.10 16.48
C GLU A 80 -21.10 -6.79 16.27
N GLU A 81 -20.88 -7.37 15.10
CA GLU A 81 -19.76 -8.25 14.79
C GLU A 81 -18.63 -7.59 13.97
N GLU A 82 -18.80 -6.39 13.44
CA GLU A 82 -17.79 -5.76 12.58
C GLU A 82 -16.67 -5.10 13.41
N TYR A 83 -15.42 -5.47 13.14
CA TYR A 83 -14.26 -4.86 13.79
C TYR A 83 -13.11 -4.67 12.81
N TYR A 84 -12.21 -3.75 13.19
CA TYR A 84 -11.07 -3.35 12.39
C TYR A 84 -9.78 -3.41 13.21
N HIS A 85 -8.68 -3.70 12.52
CA HIS A 85 -7.33 -3.64 13.05
C HIS A 85 -6.59 -2.42 12.54
N LYS A 86 -5.84 -1.77 13.42
CA LYS A 86 -5.02 -0.61 13.06
C LYS A 86 -3.83 -1.03 12.19
N VAL A 87 -3.55 -0.26 11.14
CA VAL A 87 -2.42 -0.49 10.25
C VAL A 87 -1.50 0.72 10.24
N VAL A 88 -0.22 0.48 10.55
CA VAL A 88 0.80 1.52 10.62
C VAL A 88 1.89 1.31 9.57
N CYS A 89 2.55 2.38 9.15
CA CYS A 89 3.74 2.28 8.32
C CYS A 89 4.90 1.66 9.11
N ASP A 90 5.60 0.69 8.52
CA ASP A 90 6.74 0.01 9.15
C ASP A 90 7.91 0.95 9.45
N GLN A 91 8.13 1.95 8.59
CA GLN A 91 9.31 2.79 8.68
C GLN A 91 9.17 3.91 9.71
N CYS A 92 7.98 4.51 9.83
CA CYS A 92 7.77 5.69 10.68
C CYS A 92 6.68 5.51 11.73
N GLY A 93 5.95 4.39 11.73
CA GLY A 93 4.89 4.10 12.69
C GLY A 93 3.62 4.93 12.53
N VAL A 94 3.51 5.79 11.51
CA VAL A 94 2.31 6.60 11.29
C VAL A 94 1.12 5.71 10.96
N HIS A 95 -0.05 6.07 11.48
CA HIS A 95 -1.31 5.38 11.21
C HIS A 95 -1.79 5.71 9.79
N VAL A 96 -1.90 4.70 8.93
CA VAL A 96 -2.15 4.90 7.49
C VAL A 96 -3.48 4.28 7.04
N ALA A 97 -3.90 3.19 7.68
CA ALA A 97 -5.08 2.43 7.30
C ALA A 97 -5.70 1.65 8.47
N MET A 98 -6.86 1.08 8.21
CA MET A 98 -7.53 0.08 9.03
C MET A 98 -7.75 -1.18 8.18
N MET A 99 -7.59 -2.37 8.75
CA MET A 99 -7.85 -3.65 8.08
C MET A 99 -9.11 -4.28 8.64
N ASP A 100 -10.02 -4.71 7.78
CA ASP A 100 -11.24 -5.42 8.18
C ASP A 100 -11.02 -6.93 8.35
N GLN A 101 -12.12 -7.67 8.45
CA GLN A 101 -12.13 -9.12 8.67
C GLN A 101 -11.86 -9.93 7.39
N ASP A 102 -12.10 -9.32 6.24
CA ASP A 102 -11.86 -9.91 4.91
C ASP A 102 -10.43 -9.61 4.42
N GLU A 103 -9.56 -9.14 5.33
CA GLU A 103 -8.18 -8.73 5.08
C GLU A 103 -8.06 -7.61 4.03
N VAL A 104 -9.09 -6.76 3.92
CA VAL A 104 -9.07 -5.58 3.06
C VAL A 104 -8.56 -4.38 3.86
N TYR A 105 -7.62 -3.65 3.27
CA TYR A 105 -7.00 -2.46 3.84
C TYR A 105 -7.72 -1.21 3.36
N HIS A 106 -8.19 -0.40 4.29
CA HIS A 106 -8.87 0.87 4.05
C HIS A 106 -7.94 2.03 4.45
N PHE A 107 -7.27 2.63 3.46
CA PHE A 107 -6.35 3.74 3.62
C PHE A 107 -7.07 5.08 3.65
N PHE A 108 -6.64 5.97 4.56
CA PHE A 108 -7.20 7.32 4.72
C PHE A 108 -6.15 8.38 5.10
N ASN A 109 -4.89 7.99 5.36
CA ASN A 109 -3.80 8.91 5.66
C ASN A 109 -2.59 8.56 4.80
N VAL A 110 -2.74 8.78 3.50
CA VAL A 110 -1.78 8.44 2.44
C VAL A 110 -1.70 9.55 1.41
N ILE A 111 -0.60 9.60 0.66
CA ILE A 111 -0.46 10.47 -0.50
C ILE A 111 -0.67 9.61 -1.75
N PRO A 112 -1.80 9.79 -2.46
CA PRO A 112 -2.04 9.09 -3.72
C PRO A 112 -1.30 9.77 -4.87
N THR A 113 -0.70 8.98 -5.75
CA THR A 113 -0.10 9.42 -7.02
C THR A 113 -0.66 8.58 -8.16
N THR A 114 -1.17 9.25 -9.19
CA THR A 114 -1.78 8.65 -10.39
C THR A 114 -0.85 8.72 -11.59
#